data_AF-A0A3M1XGU4-F1
#
_entry.id   AF-A0A3M1XGU4-F1
#
_cell.length_a   1.000
_cell.length_b   1.000
_cell.length_c   1.000
_cell.angle_alpha   90.00
_cell.angle_beta   90.00
_cell.angle_gamma   90.00
#
_symmetry.space_group_name_H-M   'P 1'
#
loop_
_entity.id
_entity.type
_entity.pdbx_description
1 polymer ?
#
loop_
_entity_poly.entity_id
_entity_poly.type
_entity_poly.pdbx_seq_one_letter_code
_entity_poly.pdbx_strand_id
1 'polypeptide(L)'
;MQRALANNPGIKELEQTYRSSRLQIALAKSSFLPRLSAFYTYSRRVPDFKAIYKNFEREFTWTLGVRLTWNLFNGFSDYLNLQQAKINTRVSNERLVESRRNLLSTVKNLYDNLQALKEIIKINQENLESAREEYRLAQERYRVGAGTALELREAQVNLTRAEQILVSAEYNAIITHAQLQAAVGEYVNKYMQISQSE
;
A
#
# COMPACT_ATOMS: atom_id res chain seq x y z
N MET A 1 12.38 -8.45 6.02
CA MET A 1 11.12 -8.61 6.80
C MET A 1 10.82 -7.40 7.67
N GLN A 2 11.55 -7.12 8.76
CA GLN A 2 11.24 -5.98 9.65
C GLN A 2 11.29 -4.59 8.97
N ARG A 3 12.25 -4.37 8.06
CA ARG A 3 12.33 -3.12 7.27
C ARG A 3 11.09 -2.88 6.39
N ALA A 4 10.54 -3.95 5.81
CA ALA A 4 9.33 -3.86 4.98
C ALA A 4 8.13 -3.37 5.81
N LEU A 5 7.96 -3.89 7.02
CA LEU A 5 6.89 -3.46 7.92
C LEU A 5 7.05 -2.01 8.39
N ALA A 6 8.27 -1.56 8.63
CA ALA A 6 8.54 -0.21 9.13
C ALA A 6 8.37 0.88 8.05
N ASN A 7 8.66 0.56 6.79
CA ASN A 7 8.73 1.55 5.72
C ASN A 7 7.55 1.51 4.74
N ASN A 8 6.65 0.53 4.83
CA ASN A 8 5.51 0.44 3.92
C ASN A 8 4.44 1.50 4.23
N PRO A 9 4.10 2.40 3.27
CA PRO A 9 3.09 3.44 3.47
C PRO A 9 1.69 2.89 3.77
N GLY A 10 1.28 1.79 3.12
CA GLY A 10 -0.02 1.16 3.33
C GLY A 10 -0.19 0.59 4.74
N ILE A 11 0.89 0.05 5.34
CA ILE A 11 0.86 -0.38 6.75
C ILE A 11 0.71 0.83 7.69
N LYS A 12 1.40 1.94 7.41
CA LYS A 12 1.28 3.18 8.21
C LYS A 12 -0.13 3.77 8.12
N GLU A 13 -0.73 3.78 6.94
CA GLU A 13 -2.11 4.23 6.73
C GLU A 13 -3.11 3.39 7.55
N LEU A 14 -2.98 2.06 7.50
CA LEU A 14 -3.82 1.15 8.28
C LEU A 14 -3.61 1.33 9.78
N GLU A 15 -2.40 1.63 10.22
CA GLU A 15 -2.14 1.95 11.62
C GLU A 15 -2.84 3.25 12.05
N GLN A 16 -2.82 4.30 11.21
CA GLN A 16 -3.57 5.53 11.50
C GLN A 16 -5.08 5.28 11.49
N THR A 17 -5.57 4.43 10.59
CA THR A 17 -6.98 4.02 10.55
C THR A 17 -7.38 3.29 11.84
N TYR A 18 -6.53 2.39 12.34
CA TYR A 18 -6.74 1.72 13.63
C TYR A 18 -6.67 2.70 14.81
N ARG A 19 -5.78 3.68 14.79
CA ARG A 19 -5.75 4.74 15.82
C ARG A 19 -7.02 5.59 15.80
N SER A 20 -7.48 5.95 14.61
CA SER A 20 -8.73 6.71 14.43
C SER A 20 -9.95 5.93 14.94
N SER A 21 -10.06 4.63 14.65
CA SER A 21 -11.15 3.81 15.16
C SER A 21 -11.14 3.70 16.69
N ARG A 22 -9.97 3.64 17.33
CA ARG A 22 -9.86 3.72 18.80
C ARG A 22 -10.37 5.04 19.35
N LEU A 23 -10.14 6.16 18.67
CA LEU A 23 -10.69 7.47 19.07
C LEU A 23 -12.21 7.49 18.94
N GLN A 24 -12.78 6.79 17.96
CA GLN A 24 -14.25 6.65 17.86
C GLN A 24 -14.85 5.93 19.08
N ILE A 25 -14.14 5.00 19.72
CA ILE A 25 -14.60 4.42 21.00
C ILE A 25 -14.67 5.51 22.08
N ALA A 26 -13.65 6.38 22.16
CA ALA A 26 -13.65 7.48 23.13
C ALA A 26 -14.79 8.48 22.85
N LEU A 27 -15.04 8.79 21.58
CA LEU A 27 -16.19 9.62 21.18
C LEU A 27 -17.52 8.95 21.54
N ALA A 28 -17.68 7.65 21.29
CA ALA A 28 -18.89 6.91 21.67
C ALA A 28 -19.08 6.86 23.20
N LYS A 29 -17.99 6.80 23.98
CA LYS A 29 -18.05 6.94 25.45
C LYS A 29 -18.46 8.35 25.89
N SER A 30 -18.11 9.39 25.12
CA SER A 30 -18.46 10.77 25.46
C SER A 30 -19.97 11.03 25.41
N SER A 31 -20.72 10.24 24.63
CA SER A 31 -22.19 10.34 24.57
C SER A 31 -22.89 10.07 25.91
N PHE A 32 -22.23 9.37 26.83
CA PHE A 32 -22.76 9.11 28.18
C PHE A 32 -22.53 10.28 29.15
N LEU A 33 -21.72 11.26 28.76
CA LEU A 33 -21.39 12.42 29.57
C LEU A 33 -22.31 13.60 29.22
N PRO A 34 -22.56 14.52 30.17
CA PRO A 34 -23.30 15.74 29.86
C PRO A 34 -22.50 16.63 28.89
N ARG A 35 -23.19 17.20 27.91
CA ARG A 35 -22.63 18.15 26.95
C ARG A 35 -22.92 19.58 27.42
N LEU A 36 -21.86 20.34 27.66
CA LEU A 36 -21.93 21.78 27.91
C LEU A 36 -21.67 22.53 26.60
N SER A 37 -22.56 23.42 26.21
CA SER A 37 -22.36 24.34 25.10
C SER A 37 -22.66 25.77 25.51
N ALA A 38 -21.93 26.72 24.95
CA ALA A 38 -22.21 28.14 25.07
C ALA A 38 -22.61 28.65 23.68
N PHE A 39 -23.56 29.58 23.64
CA PHE A 39 -23.97 30.24 22.41
C PHE A 39 -24.10 31.74 22.66
N TYR A 40 -23.74 32.49 21.63
CA TYR A 40 -23.89 33.93 21.57
C TYR A 40 -24.58 34.27 20.26
N THR A 41 -25.69 35.00 20.36
CA THR A 41 -26.44 35.46 19.20
C THR A 41 -26.56 36.97 19.29
N TYR A 42 -26.18 37.66 18.23
CA TYR A 42 -26.42 39.08 18.03
C TYR A 42 -27.36 39.24 16.84
N SER A 43 -28.50 39.87 17.06
CA SER A 43 -29.48 40.08 16.00
C SER A 43 -30.10 41.47 16.09
N ARG A 44 -30.44 42.01 14.93
CA ARG A 44 -31.27 43.21 14.82
C ARG A 44 -32.65 42.77 14.37
N ARG A 45 -33.68 43.09 15.16
CA ARG A 45 -35.06 42.95 14.71
C ARG A 45 -35.44 44.24 13.98
N VAL A 46 -36.07 44.10 12.82
CA VAL A 46 -36.61 45.24 12.07
C VAL A 46 -38.05 44.89 11.69
N PRO A 47 -39.05 45.46 12.37
CA PRO A 47 -40.46 45.08 12.17
C PRO A 47 -41.06 45.56 10.83
N ASP A 48 -40.45 46.56 10.17
CA ASP A 48 -40.85 47.05 8.84
C ASP A 48 -39.61 47.37 7.99
N PHE A 49 -39.59 46.97 6.72
CA PHE A 49 -38.50 47.20 5.78
C PHE A 49 -38.15 48.69 5.63
N LYS A 50 -39.14 49.61 5.77
CA LYS A 50 -38.92 51.07 5.71
C LYS A 50 -38.12 51.62 6.91
N ALA A 51 -38.05 50.88 8.02
CA ALA A 51 -37.33 51.30 9.23
C ALA A 51 -35.82 50.97 9.19
N ILE A 52 -35.34 50.23 8.18
CA ILE A 52 -33.93 49.84 8.02
C ILE A 52 -32.98 51.05 8.05
N TYR A 53 -33.36 52.15 7.39
CA TYR A 53 -32.53 53.35 7.18
C TYR A 53 -32.83 54.53 8.12
N LYS A 54 -33.90 54.48 8.92
CA LYS A 54 -34.34 55.61 9.77
C LYS A 54 -33.93 55.50 11.24
N ASN A 55 -33.95 54.28 11.79
CA ASN A 55 -33.72 54.05 13.21
C ASN A 55 -32.58 53.03 13.39
N PHE A 56 -31.35 53.49 13.22
CA PHE A 56 -30.16 52.63 13.33
C PHE A 56 -29.92 52.14 14.76
N GLU A 57 -30.45 52.83 15.78
CA GLU A 57 -29.98 52.67 17.17
C GLU A 57 -30.85 51.81 18.11
N ARG A 58 -32.03 51.31 17.71
CA ARG A 58 -33.06 50.95 18.73
C ARG A 58 -33.51 49.49 18.86
N GLU A 59 -33.00 48.53 18.09
CA GLU A 59 -33.48 47.13 18.19
C GLU A 59 -32.36 46.09 18.05
N PHE A 60 -31.21 46.33 18.69
CA PHE A 60 -30.17 45.32 18.82
C PHE A 60 -30.42 44.45 20.03
N THR A 61 -30.58 43.15 19.80
CA THR A 61 -30.68 42.14 20.85
C THR A 61 -29.43 41.28 20.82
N TRP A 62 -28.82 41.12 21.98
CA TRP A 62 -27.74 40.17 22.19
C TRP A 62 -28.19 39.15 23.23
N THR A 63 -28.00 37.88 22.92
CA THR A 63 -28.34 36.77 23.80
C THR A 63 -27.08 35.96 24.02
N LEU A 64 -26.62 35.90 25.26
CA LEU A 64 -25.60 34.98 25.70
C LEU A 64 -26.28 33.88 26.52
N GLY A 65 -26.00 32.62 26.21
CA GLY A 65 -26.59 31.49 26.92
C GLY A 65 -25.62 30.33 27.03
N VAL A 66 -25.75 29.59 28.12
CA VAL A 66 -25.07 28.32 28.35
C VAL A 66 -26.13 27.24 28.45
N ARG A 67 -25.91 26.10 27.78
CA ARG A 67 -26.81 24.95 27.75
C ARG A 67 -26.05 23.71 28.19
N LEU A 68 -26.54 23.08 29.25
CA LEU A 68 -26.13 21.74 29.65
C LEU A 68 -27.18 20.75 29.15
N THR A 69 -26.77 19.75 28.39
CA THR A 69 -27.65 18.69 27.91
C THR A 69 -27.10 17.34 28.35
N TRP A 70 -27.90 16.58 29.09
CA TRP A 70 -27.53 15.23 29.50
C TRP A 70 -28.63 14.26 29.10
N ASN A 71 -28.25 13.26 28.32
CA ASN A 71 -29.13 12.18 27.95
C ASN A 71 -29.11 11.10 29.04
N LEU A 72 -30.24 10.94 29.75
CA LEU A 72 -30.38 9.91 30.78
C LEU A 72 -30.81 8.56 30.19
N PHE A 73 -31.60 8.57 29.12
CA PHE A 73 -32.07 7.37 28.44
C PHE A 73 -32.50 7.67 27.00
N ASN A 74 -31.94 6.93 26.04
CA ASN A 74 -32.29 7.00 24.61
C ASN A 74 -32.58 5.62 24.00
N GLY A 75 -33.19 4.71 24.77
CA GLY A 75 -33.51 3.37 24.25
C GLY A 75 -32.27 2.54 23.91
N PHE A 76 -31.20 2.66 24.70
CA PHE A 76 -29.91 1.96 24.53
C PHE A 76 -29.10 2.34 23.27
N SER A 77 -29.47 3.38 22.54
CA SER A 77 -28.74 3.78 21.33
C SER A 77 -27.26 4.08 21.59
N ASP A 78 -26.92 4.78 22.68
CA ASP A 78 -25.51 5.07 23.03
C ASP A 78 -24.71 3.80 23.35
N TYR A 79 -25.35 2.83 23.99
CA TYR A 79 -24.73 1.53 24.29
C TYR A 79 -24.43 0.75 23.00
N LEU A 80 -25.40 0.67 22.09
CA LEU A 80 -25.22 -0.01 20.81
C LEU A 80 -24.15 0.69 19.95
N ASN A 81 -24.12 2.02 19.94
CA ASN A 81 -23.09 2.80 19.25
C ASN A 81 -21.69 2.52 19.83
N LEU A 82 -21.56 2.41 21.15
CA LEU A 82 -20.30 2.03 21.80
C LEU A 82 -19.86 0.61 21.41
N GLN A 83 -20.77 -0.36 21.37
CA GLN A 83 -20.45 -1.72 20.96
C GLN A 83 -20.04 -1.76 19.48
N GLN A 84 -20.74 -1.03 18.61
CA GLN A 84 -20.39 -0.90 17.20
C GLN A 84 -19.00 -0.30 17.02
N ALA A 85 -18.65 0.77 17.75
CA ALA A 85 -17.33 1.37 17.70
C ALA A 85 -16.22 0.40 18.13
N LYS A 86 -16.46 -0.43 19.15
CA LYS A 86 -15.53 -1.50 19.58
C LYS A 86 -15.34 -2.56 18.50
N ILE A 87 -16.42 -3.01 17.87
CA ILE A 87 -16.39 -3.99 16.78
C ILE A 87 -15.62 -3.41 15.59
N ASN A 88 -15.93 -2.19 15.18
CA ASN A 88 -15.23 -1.49 14.08
C ASN A 88 -13.73 -1.37 14.37
N THR A 89 -13.36 -1.07 15.61
CA THR A 89 -11.95 -1.03 16.04
C THR A 89 -11.28 -2.39 15.90
N ARG A 90 -11.95 -3.47 16.33
CA ARG A 90 -11.43 -4.83 16.15
C ARG A 90 -11.27 -5.18 14.67
N VAL A 91 -12.25 -4.87 13.83
CA VAL A 91 -12.15 -5.07 12.37
C VAL A 91 -10.97 -4.30 11.78
N SER A 92 -10.75 -3.05 12.18
CA SER A 92 -9.59 -2.28 11.70
C SER A 92 -8.25 -2.86 12.16
N ASN A 93 -8.18 -3.45 13.36
CA ASN A 93 -7.01 -4.16 13.84
C ASN A 93 -6.74 -5.42 13.01
N GLU A 94 -7.77 -6.24 12.76
CA GLU A 94 -7.62 -7.45 11.95
C GLU A 94 -7.15 -7.12 10.54
N ARG A 95 -7.70 -6.06 9.92
CA ARG A 95 -7.23 -5.58 8.61
C ARG A 95 -5.75 -5.18 8.63
N LEU A 96 -5.29 -4.52 9.69
CA LEU A 96 -3.87 -4.18 9.87
C LEU A 96 -3.01 -5.44 10.00
N VAL A 97 -3.43 -6.41 10.82
CA VAL A 97 -2.72 -7.68 11.01
C VAL A 97 -2.66 -8.48 9.71
N GLU A 98 -3.78 -8.59 9.00
CA GLU A 98 -3.88 -9.25 7.70
C GLU A 98 -2.96 -8.60 6.67
N SER A 99 -3.00 -7.27 6.54
CA SER A 99 -2.14 -6.55 5.61
C SER A 99 -0.65 -6.76 5.91
N ARG A 100 -0.25 -6.77 7.20
CA ARG A 100 1.11 -7.11 7.61
C ARG A 100 1.50 -8.53 7.22
N ARG A 101 0.62 -9.51 7.42
CA ARG A 101 0.84 -10.91 7.02
C ARG A 101 0.97 -11.05 5.50
N ASN A 102 0.10 -10.40 4.75
CA ASN A 102 0.13 -10.40 3.29
C ASN A 102 1.44 -9.82 2.77
N LEU A 103 1.88 -8.67 3.31
CA LEU A 103 3.16 -8.07 2.95
C LEU A 103 4.35 -9.01 3.23
N LEU A 104 4.38 -9.65 4.39
CA LEU A 104 5.44 -10.61 4.73
C LEU A 104 5.43 -11.83 3.79
N SER A 105 4.25 -12.33 3.46
CA SER A 105 4.07 -13.42 2.49
C SER A 105 4.57 -13.03 1.10
N THR A 106 4.18 -11.86 0.60
CA THR A 106 4.65 -11.32 -0.68
C THR A 106 6.17 -11.19 -0.72
N VAL A 107 6.79 -10.61 0.32
CA VAL A 107 8.25 -10.47 0.42
C VAL A 107 8.93 -11.84 0.44
N LYS A 108 8.37 -12.81 1.16
CA LYS A 108 8.90 -14.17 1.20
C LYS A 108 8.85 -14.82 -0.18
N ASN A 109 7.70 -14.78 -0.85
CA ASN A 109 7.51 -15.37 -2.17
C ASN A 109 8.45 -14.74 -3.22
N LEU A 110 8.64 -13.42 -3.18
CA LEU A 110 9.58 -12.73 -4.06
C LEU A 110 11.03 -13.13 -3.80
N TYR A 111 11.41 -13.30 -2.53
CA TYR A 111 12.73 -13.77 -2.16
C TYR A 111 12.98 -15.20 -2.63
N ASP A 112 12.04 -16.12 -2.36
CA ASP A 112 12.15 -17.52 -2.75
C ASP A 112 12.17 -17.66 -4.29
N ASN A 113 11.36 -16.87 -5.01
CA ASN A 113 11.37 -16.82 -6.47
C ASN A 113 12.70 -16.30 -7.02
N LEU A 114 13.29 -15.26 -6.41
CA LEU A 114 14.61 -14.77 -6.82
C LEU A 114 15.70 -15.83 -6.63
N GLN A 115 15.66 -16.62 -5.55
CA GLN A 115 16.61 -17.71 -5.35
C GLN A 115 16.42 -18.83 -6.38
N ALA A 116 15.17 -19.19 -6.70
CA ALA A 116 14.88 -20.16 -7.76
C ALA A 116 15.38 -19.67 -9.12
N LEU A 117 15.18 -18.39 -9.46
CA LEU A 117 15.66 -17.81 -10.71
C LEU A 117 17.19 -17.81 -10.81
N LYS A 118 17.91 -17.60 -9.71
CA LYS A 118 19.38 -17.71 -9.68
C LYS A 118 19.85 -19.12 -10.03
N GLU A 119 19.19 -20.15 -9.51
CA GLU A 119 19.53 -21.53 -9.86
C GLU A 119 19.16 -21.85 -11.31
N ILE A 120 18.02 -21.36 -11.79
CA ILE A 120 17.63 -21.49 -13.21
C ILE A 120 18.64 -20.83 -14.14
N ILE A 121 19.17 -19.66 -13.78
CA ILE A 121 20.23 -18.99 -14.56
C ILE A 121 21.47 -19.88 -14.62
N LYS A 122 21.90 -20.45 -13.50
CA LYS A 122 23.07 -21.35 -13.45
C LYS A 122 22.88 -22.57 -14.36
N ILE A 123 21.73 -23.24 -14.29
CA ILE A 123 21.40 -24.38 -15.15
C ILE A 123 21.41 -23.96 -16.63
N ASN A 124 20.88 -22.78 -16.97
CA ASN A 124 20.86 -22.29 -18.34
C ASN A 124 22.23 -21.87 -18.86
N GLN A 125 23.15 -21.46 -17.98
CA GLN A 125 24.56 -21.25 -18.34
C GLN A 125 25.22 -22.58 -18.74
N GLU A 126 25.01 -23.65 -17.97
CA GLU A 126 25.51 -24.99 -18.30
C GLU A 126 24.89 -25.54 -19.61
N ASN A 127 23.60 -25.29 -19.84
CA ASN A 127 22.92 -25.64 -21.10
C ASN A 127 23.49 -24.85 -22.29
N LEU A 128 23.80 -23.57 -22.11
CA LEU A 128 24.41 -22.74 -23.14
C LEU A 128 25.81 -23.23 -23.51
N GLU A 129 26.63 -23.60 -22.52
CA GLU A 129 27.94 -24.20 -22.78
C GLU A 129 27.81 -25.51 -23.56
N SER A 130 26.85 -26.35 -23.19
CA SER A 130 26.58 -27.61 -23.89
C SER A 130 26.14 -27.39 -25.34
N ALA A 131 25.22 -26.46 -25.59
CA ALA A 131 24.75 -26.12 -26.93
C ALA A 131 25.86 -25.49 -27.80
N ARG A 132 26.77 -24.72 -27.18
CA ARG A 132 27.94 -24.15 -27.86
C ARG A 132 28.91 -25.24 -28.30
N GLU A 133 29.15 -26.24 -27.46
CA GLU A 133 30.00 -27.38 -27.81
C GLU A 133 29.35 -28.26 -28.90
N GLU A 134 28.04 -28.48 -28.83
CA GLU A 134 27.29 -29.20 -29.87
C GLU A 134 27.39 -28.50 -31.24
N TYR A 135 27.22 -27.17 -31.27
CA TYR A 135 27.42 -26.36 -32.47
C TYR A 135 28.86 -26.47 -33.01
N ARG A 136 29.87 -26.43 -32.13
CA ARG A 136 31.28 -26.59 -32.51
C ARG A 136 31.54 -27.96 -33.16
N LEU A 137 31.01 -29.03 -32.58
CA LEU A 137 31.15 -30.39 -33.11
C LEU A 137 30.43 -30.55 -34.47
N ALA A 138 29.22 -30.00 -34.61
CA ALA A 138 28.48 -30.03 -35.87
C ALA A 138 29.21 -29.25 -36.98
N GLN A 139 29.82 -28.12 -36.64
CA GLN A 139 30.62 -27.32 -37.57
C GLN A 139 31.86 -28.09 -38.05
N GLU A 140 32.58 -28.77 -37.14
CA GLU A 140 33.73 -29.60 -37.49
C GLU A 140 33.34 -30.79 -38.37
N ARG A 141 32.25 -31.50 -38.04
CA ARG A 141 31.73 -32.61 -38.84
C ARG A 141 31.33 -32.17 -40.25
N TYR A 142 30.65 -31.04 -40.37
CA TYR A 142 30.30 -30.47 -41.66
C TYR A 142 31.55 -30.12 -42.48
N ARG A 143 32.58 -29.53 -41.85
CA ARG A 143 33.83 -29.15 -42.51
C ARG A 143 34.59 -30.35 -43.10
N VAL A 144 34.59 -31.49 -42.40
CA VAL A 144 35.23 -32.72 -42.88
C VAL A 144 34.30 -33.59 -43.74
N GLY A 145 33.10 -33.12 -44.07
CA GLY A 145 32.10 -33.84 -44.87
C GLY A 145 31.42 -35.01 -44.15
N ALA A 146 31.62 -35.16 -42.84
CA ALA A 146 31.03 -36.21 -42.01
C ALA A 146 29.67 -35.83 -41.40
N GLY A 147 29.20 -34.59 -41.60
CA GLY A 147 27.91 -34.09 -41.12
C GLY A 147 27.17 -33.31 -42.20
N THR A 148 25.85 -33.14 -42.03
CA THR A 148 25.00 -32.48 -43.02
C THR A 148 24.84 -30.98 -42.74
N ALA A 149 24.48 -30.20 -43.77
CA ALA A 149 24.13 -28.79 -43.59
C ALA A 149 22.90 -28.62 -42.66
N LEU A 150 21.98 -29.61 -42.65
CA LEU A 150 20.82 -29.61 -41.77
C LEU A 150 21.24 -29.72 -40.30
N GLU A 151 22.10 -30.67 -39.96
CA GLU A 151 22.63 -30.85 -38.58
C GLU A 151 23.32 -29.58 -38.06
N LEU A 152 24.14 -28.93 -38.90
CA LEU A 152 24.76 -27.66 -38.53
C LEU A 152 23.73 -26.56 -38.24
N ARG A 153 22.66 -26.50 -39.04
CA ARG A 153 21.58 -25.52 -38.84
C ARG A 153 20.75 -25.81 -37.59
N GLU A 154 20.45 -27.07 -37.31
CA GLU A 154 19.76 -27.49 -36.08
C GLU A 154 20.59 -27.12 -34.84
N ALA A 155 21.90 -27.39 -34.85
CA ALA A 155 22.78 -27.02 -33.76
C ALA A 155 22.87 -25.49 -33.57
N GLN A 156 22.89 -24.72 -34.66
CA GLN A 156 22.85 -23.26 -34.60
C GLN A 156 21.55 -22.72 -33.98
N VAL A 157 20.41 -23.32 -34.35
CA VAL A 157 19.09 -22.98 -33.77
C VAL A 157 19.05 -23.32 -32.28
N ASN A 158 19.59 -24.48 -31.87
CA ASN A 158 19.66 -24.89 -30.48
C ASN A 158 20.52 -23.95 -29.64
N LEU A 159 21.69 -23.55 -30.14
CA LEU A 159 22.54 -22.54 -29.49
C LEU A 159 21.80 -21.21 -29.33
N THR A 160 21.18 -20.70 -30.40
CA THR A 160 20.41 -19.44 -30.35
C THR A 160 19.25 -19.52 -29.35
N ARG A 161 18.56 -20.66 -29.29
CA ARG A 161 17.48 -20.90 -28.32
C ARG A 161 18.01 -20.91 -26.88
N ALA A 162 19.16 -21.55 -26.62
CA ALA A 162 19.78 -21.57 -25.30
C ALA A 162 20.17 -20.16 -24.84
N GLU A 163 20.73 -19.34 -25.73
CA GLU A 163 21.04 -17.93 -25.48
C GLU A 163 19.77 -17.13 -25.11
N GLN A 164 18.69 -17.29 -25.88
CA GLN A 164 17.42 -16.61 -25.63
C GLN A 164 16.81 -16.98 -24.26
N ILE A 165 16.88 -18.26 -23.88
CA ILE A 165 16.36 -18.75 -22.59
C ILE A 165 17.18 -18.15 -21.45
N LEU A 166 18.52 -18.13 -21.55
CA LEU A 166 19.39 -17.55 -20.52
C LEU A 166 19.10 -16.06 -20.32
N VAL A 167 19.07 -15.27 -21.41
CA VAL A 167 18.77 -13.83 -21.35
C VAL A 167 17.40 -13.57 -20.72
N SER A 168 16.40 -14.38 -21.07
CA SER A 168 15.05 -14.27 -20.49
C SER A 168 15.05 -14.56 -18.98
N ALA A 169 15.80 -15.57 -18.54
CA ALA A 169 15.94 -15.92 -17.13
C ALA A 169 16.65 -14.81 -16.33
N GLU A 170 17.72 -14.24 -16.87
CA GLU A 170 18.43 -13.10 -16.28
C GLU A 170 17.53 -11.87 -16.14
N TYR A 171 16.76 -11.55 -17.19
CA TYR A 171 15.82 -10.44 -17.17
C TYR A 171 14.73 -10.63 -16.11
N ASN A 172 14.17 -11.84 -16.00
CA ASN A 172 13.18 -12.18 -14.97
C ASN A 172 13.76 -12.05 -13.54
N ALA A 173 15.02 -12.40 -13.34
CA ALA A 173 15.71 -12.21 -12.06
C ALA A 173 15.87 -10.73 -11.72
N ILE A 174 16.23 -9.88 -12.68
CA ILE A 174 16.34 -8.43 -12.51
C ILE A 174 14.98 -7.82 -12.12
N ILE A 175 13.91 -8.18 -12.82
CA ILE A 175 12.55 -7.71 -12.49
C ILE A 175 12.15 -8.16 -11.08
N THR A 176 12.34 -9.44 -10.76
CA THR A 176 11.97 -9.98 -9.45
C THR A 176 12.77 -9.32 -8.32
N HIS A 177 14.05 -9.04 -8.55
CA HIS A 177 14.88 -8.29 -7.62
C HIS A 177 14.34 -6.86 -7.41
N ALA A 178 13.97 -6.15 -8.48
CA ALA A 178 13.38 -4.82 -8.38
C ALA A 178 12.03 -4.85 -7.63
N GLN A 179 11.18 -5.85 -7.88
CA GLN A 179 9.93 -6.05 -7.16
C GLN A 179 10.16 -6.31 -5.67
N LEU A 180 11.17 -7.11 -5.32
CA LEU A 180 11.55 -7.36 -3.93
C LEU A 180 12.01 -6.06 -3.25
N GLN A 181 12.85 -5.26 -3.89
CA GLN A 181 13.30 -3.96 -3.37
C GLN A 181 12.12 -2.99 -3.15
N ALA A 182 11.17 -2.96 -4.09
CA ALA A 182 9.95 -2.17 -3.97
C ALA A 182 9.09 -2.64 -2.79
N ALA A 183 8.88 -3.95 -2.63
CA ALA A 183 8.09 -4.53 -1.55
C ALA A 183 8.71 -4.31 -0.15
N VAL A 184 10.05 -4.29 -0.06
CA VAL A 184 10.77 -4.02 1.19
C VAL A 184 10.83 -2.51 1.52
N GLY A 185 10.40 -1.66 0.59
CA GLY A 185 10.32 -0.21 0.78
C GLY A 185 11.65 0.52 0.59
N GLU A 186 12.63 -0.09 -0.06
CA GLU A 186 13.92 0.57 -0.38
C GLU A 186 13.76 1.65 -1.46
N TYR A 187 12.78 1.48 -2.36
CA TYR A 187 12.47 2.49 -3.38
C TYR A 187 11.96 3.81 -2.79
N VAL A 188 11.11 3.79 -1.77
CA VAL A 188 10.53 5.02 -1.18
C VAL A 188 11.61 5.90 -0.52
N ASN A 189 12.64 5.28 0.07
CA ASN A 189 13.70 6.03 0.74
C ASN A 189 14.61 6.77 -0.26
N LYS A 190 14.85 6.19 -1.45
CA LYS A 190 15.68 6.82 -2.48
C LYS A 190 15.02 8.08 -3.08
N TYR A 191 13.70 8.11 -3.22
CA TYR A 191 12.98 9.28 -3.75
C TYR A 191 12.66 10.35 -2.68
N MET A 192 12.43 9.97 -1.42
CA MET A 192 12.23 10.96 -0.35
C MET A 192 13.51 11.72 0.02
N GLN A 193 14.70 11.13 -0.21
CA GLN A 193 15.97 11.86 -0.04
C GLN A 193 16.21 12.88 -1.14
N ILE A 194 15.72 12.64 -2.36
CA ILE A 194 15.88 13.56 -3.50
C ILE A 194 14.94 14.77 -3.34
N SER A 195 13.75 14.59 -2.77
CA SER A 195 12.77 15.66 -2.53
C SER A 195 13.10 16.56 -1.32
N GLN A 196 14.06 16.19 -0.47
CA GLN A 196 14.52 17.01 0.66
C GLN A 196 15.88 17.69 0.40
N SER A 197 16.48 17.46 -0.77
CA SER A 197 17.70 18.15 -1.20
C SER A 197 17.45 19.26 -2.23
N GLU A 198 16.18 19.61 -2.45
CA GLU A 198 15.74 20.85 -3.10
C GLU A 198 15.13 21.77 -2.03
#